data_AF-A0A015KLC1-F1
#
_entry.id   AF-A0A015KLC1-F1
#
_cell.length_a   1.000
_cell.length_b   1.000
_cell.length_c   1.000
_cell.angle_alpha   90.00
_cell.angle_beta   90.00
_cell.angle_gamma   90.00
#
_symmetry.space_group_name_H-M   'P 1'
#
loop_
_entity.id
_entity.type
_entity.pdbx_description
1 polymer ?
#
loop_
_entity_poly.entity_id
_entity_poly.type
_entity_poly.pdbx_seq_one_letter_code
_entity_poly.pdbx_strand_id
1 'polypeptide(L)'
;MEGFQAKLKYYNAQADKELSKYPQIIKLEQQVGVPKTYLAAGVVGFVSFLIFFDVWGQLLSNLIGWLYPAYTSFKAIESTEKSDDTQWLTYWTVFGFLNIIEFFSDTILYWIPFYYLFKTVFFLW
;
A
#
# COMPACT_ATOMS: atom_id res chain seq x y z
N MET A 1 -22.10 -19.63 -5.06
CA MET A 1 -21.62 -19.03 -3.79
C MET A 1 -20.45 -19.80 -3.17
N GLU A 2 -20.38 -21.13 -3.28
CA GLU A 2 -19.27 -21.94 -2.72
C GLU A 2 -17.90 -21.63 -3.31
N GLY A 3 -17.80 -21.36 -4.62
CA GLY A 3 -16.51 -21.00 -5.25
C GLY A 3 -15.92 -19.67 -4.75
N PHE A 4 -16.75 -18.71 -4.34
CA PHE A 4 -16.28 -17.45 -3.75
C PHE A 4 -15.76 -17.67 -2.32
N GLN A 5 -16.48 -18.47 -1.53
CA GLN A 5 -16.05 -18.87 -0.19
C GLN A 5 -14.73 -19.67 -0.22
N ALA A 6 -14.54 -20.53 -1.22
CA ALA A 6 -13.29 -21.25 -1.41
C ALA A 6 -12.11 -20.30 -1.72
N LYS A 7 -12.32 -19.30 -2.59
CA LYS A 7 -11.31 -18.26 -2.87
C LYS A 7 -10.98 -17.43 -1.63
N LEU A 8 -11.99 -17.01 -0.86
CA LEU A 8 -11.78 -16.26 0.38
C LEU A 8 -10.97 -17.07 1.40
N LYS A 9 -11.30 -18.35 1.59
CA LYS A 9 -10.52 -19.24 2.48
C LYS A 9 -9.09 -19.40 1.99
N TYR A 10 -8.88 -19.49 0.68
CA TYR A 10 -7.54 -19.55 0.08
C TYR A 10 -6.72 -18.28 0.36
N TYR A 11 -7.27 -17.08 0.09
CA TYR A 11 -6.59 -15.82 0.39
C TYR A 11 -6.34 -15.63 1.88
N ASN A 12 -7.30 -16.01 2.73
CA ASN A 12 -7.13 -15.96 4.18
C ASN A 12 -5.99 -16.86 4.66
N ALA A 13 -5.90 -18.09 4.16
CA ALA A 13 -4.82 -19.03 4.52
C ALA A 13 -3.45 -18.53 4.03
N GLN A 14 -3.39 -17.92 2.85
CA GLN A 14 -2.16 -17.37 2.31
C GLN A 14 -1.69 -16.12 3.07
N ALA A 15 -2.61 -15.20 3.38
CA ALA A 15 -2.31 -14.04 4.21
C ALA A 15 -1.87 -14.45 5.62
N ASP A 16 -2.54 -15.44 6.22
CA ASP A 16 -2.17 -15.95 7.55
C ASP A 16 -0.75 -16.54 7.56
N LYS A 17 -0.37 -17.26 6.50
CA LYS A 17 0.98 -17.82 6.32
C LYS A 17 2.05 -16.73 6.20
N GLU A 18 1.79 -15.68 5.42
CA GLU A 18 2.72 -14.55 5.23
C GLU A 18 2.86 -13.71 6.51
N LEU A 19 1.74 -13.44 7.19
CA LEU A 19 1.72 -12.68 8.44
C LEU A 19 2.38 -13.44 9.60
N SER A 20 2.31 -14.77 9.59
CA SER A 20 2.99 -15.64 10.57
C SER A 20 4.52 -15.56 10.51
N LYS A 21 5.10 -15.04 9.42
CA LYS A 21 6.56 -14.82 9.33
C LYS A 21 7.04 -13.73 10.29
N TYR A 22 6.15 -12.87 10.77
CA TYR A 22 6.49 -11.73 11.63
C TYR A 22 6.10 -12.03 13.10
N PRO A 23 7.07 -12.28 13.99
CA PRO A 23 6.78 -12.63 15.39
C PRO A 23 6.10 -11.49 16.19
N GLN A 24 6.21 -10.25 15.73
CA GLN A 24 5.52 -9.11 16.34
C GLN A 24 4.00 -9.17 16.11
N ILE A 25 3.57 -9.60 14.92
CA ILE A 25 2.15 -9.71 14.56
C ILE A 25 1.49 -10.84 15.35
N ILE A 26 2.22 -11.94 15.59
CA ILE A 26 1.74 -13.06 16.42
C ILE A 26 1.54 -12.63 17.88
N LYS A 27 2.45 -11.82 18.44
CA LYS A 27 2.29 -11.27 19.79
C LYS A 27 1.07 -10.35 19.88
N LEU A 28 0.85 -9.53 18.87
CA LEU A 28 -0.34 -8.68 18.75
C LEU A 28 -1.63 -9.50 18.64
N GLU A 29 -1.63 -10.57 17.85
CA GLU A 29 -2.76 -11.52 17.74
C GLU A 29 -3.08 -12.17 19.09
N GLN A 30 -2.06 -12.59 19.85
CA GLN A 30 -2.24 -13.17 21.18
C GLN A 30 -2.77 -12.16 22.22
N GLN A 31 -2.42 -10.88 22.10
CA GLN A 31 -2.88 -9.82 23.01
C GLN A 31 -4.29 -9.32 22.67
N VAL A 32 -4.61 -9.21 21.39
CA VAL A 32 -5.88 -8.64 20.90
C VAL A 32 -6.95 -9.73 20.72
N GLY A 33 -6.56 -11.00 20.61
CA GLY A 33 -7.48 -12.14 20.46
C GLY A 33 -8.21 -12.19 19.12
N VAL A 34 -7.83 -11.33 18.17
CA VAL A 34 -8.42 -11.23 16.83
C VAL A 34 -7.42 -11.80 15.81
N PRO A 35 -7.87 -12.58 14.80
CA PRO A 35 -6.94 -13.17 13.85
C PRO A 35 -6.20 -12.08 13.07
N LYS A 36 -4.88 -12.29 12.88
CA LYS A 36 -3.98 -11.33 12.21
C LYS A 36 -4.43 -10.90 10.83
N THR A 37 -5.06 -11.79 10.06
CA THR A 37 -5.60 -11.47 8.74
C THR A 37 -6.70 -10.40 8.79
N TYR A 38 -7.59 -10.46 9.79
CA TYR A 38 -8.63 -9.45 9.98
C TYR A 38 -8.05 -8.14 10.52
N LEU A 39 -7.02 -8.19 11.37
CA LEU A 39 -6.32 -6.99 11.81
C LEU A 39 -5.64 -6.27 10.64
N ALA A 40 -4.92 -6.99 9.79
CA ALA A 40 -4.29 -6.44 8.60
C ALA A 40 -5.34 -5.84 7.63
N ALA A 41 -6.44 -6.57 7.39
CA ALA A 41 -7.54 -6.07 6.57
C ALA A 41 -8.19 -4.81 7.18
N GLY A 42 -8.33 -4.77 8.51
CA GLY A 42 -8.84 -3.61 9.24
C GLY A 42 -7.94 -2.38 9.11
N VAL A 43 -6.61 -2.56 9.21
CA VAL A 43 -5.64 -1.47 9.00
C VAL A 43 -5.69 -0.96 7.57
N VAL A 44 -5.70 -1.85 6.57
CA VAL A 44 -5.82 -1.46 5.17
C VAL A 44 -7.12 -0.69 4.93
N GLY A 45 -8.25 -1.22 5.41
CA GLY A 45 -9.55 -0.56 5.28
C GLY A 45 -9.61 0.81 5.97
N PHE A 46 -9.00 0.92 7.16
CA PHE A 46 -8.91 2.18 7.89
C PHE A 46 -8.04 3.21 7.15
N VAL A 47 -6.88 2.81 6.63
CA VAL A 47 -6.01 3.70 5.84
C VAL A 47 -6.72 4.12 4.55
N SER A 48 -7.38 3.20 3.84
CA SER A 48 -8.16 3.53 2.65
C SER A 48 -9.31 4.50 2.96
N PHE A 49 -9.97 4.34 4.11
CA PHE A 49 -11.00 5.26 4.59
C PHE A 49 -10.41 6.65 4.87
N LEU A 50 -9.27 6.74 5.57
CA LEU A 50 -8.62 8.03 5.84
C LEU A 50 -8.25 8.77 4.55
N ILE A 51 -7.69 8.06 3.56
CA ILE A 51 -7.37 8.62 2.25
C ILE A 51 -8.64 9.08 1.51
N PHE A 52 -9.74 8.32 1.61
CA PHE A 52 -11.02 8.68 0.98
C PHE A 52 -11.60 9.99 1.53
N PHE A 53 -11.50 10.21 2.84
CA PHE A 53 -11.94 11.46 3.49
C PHE A 53 -10.88 12.56 3.50
N ASP A 54 -9.77 12.35 2.80
CA ASP A 54 -8.63 13.26 2.70
C ASP A 54 -8.03 13.65 4.07
N VAL A 55 -8.19 12.79 5.07
CA VAL A 55 -7.62 12.98 6.39
C VAL A 55 -6.18 12.48 6.33
N TRP A 56 -5.22 13.41 6.28
CA TRP A 56 -3.81 13.13 6.01
C TRP A 56 -3.56 12.49 4.63
N GLY A 57 -4.42 12.76 3.64
CA GLY A 57 -4.37 12.14 2.31
C GLY A 57 -2.99 12.22 1.67
N GLN A 58 -2.39 13.41 1.65
CA GLN A 58 -1.03 13.64 1.12
C GLN A 58 0.03 12.78 1.81
N LEU A 59 0.04 12.74 3.14
CA LEU A 59 1.03 11.98 3.90
C LEU A 59 0.87 10.48 3.66
N LEU A 60 -0.36 9.97 3.76
CA LEU A 60 -0.66 8.54 3.60
C LEU A 60 -0.40 8.09 2.15
N SER A 61 -0.82 8.86 1.15
CA SER A 61 -0.58 8.52 -0.26
C SER A 61 0.90 8.53 -0.61
N ASN A 62 1.67 9.49 -0.09
CA ASN A 62 3.10 9.58 -0.35
C ASN A 62 3.87 8.49 0.39
N LEU A 63 3.49 8.17 1.63
CA LEU A 63 4.09 7.05 2.36
C LEU A 63 3.85 5.72 1.63
N ILE A 64 2.63 5.45 1.15
CA ILE A 64 2.34 4.23 0.39
C ILE A 64 3.14 4.20 -0.92
N GLY A 65 3.10 5.31 -1.67
CA GLY A 65 3.82 5.45 -2.94
C GLY A 65 5.35 5.47 -2.80
N TRP A 66 5.88 5.64 -1.59
CA TRP A 66 7.31 5.58 -1.33
C TRP A 66 7.74 4.23 -0.75
N LEU A 67 6.99 3.68 0.21
CA LEU A 67 7.41 2.55 1.04
C LEU A 67 7.52 1.23 0.26
N TYR A 68 6.52 0.92 -0.58
CA TYR A 68 6.51 -0.29 -1.40
C TYR A 68 7.68 -0.32 -2.41
N PRO A 69 7.86 0.69 -3.29
CA PRO A 69 8.95 0.73 -4.24
C PRO A 69 10.32 0.90 -3.57
N ALA A 70 10.41 1.55 -2.40
CA ALA A 70 11.67 1.62 -1.66
C ALA A 70 12.11 0.22 -1.20
N TYR A 71 11.21 -0.56 -0.61
CA TYR A 71 11.52 -1.93 -0.19
C TYR A 71 11.95 -2.82 -1.36
N THR A 72 11.22 -2.77 -2.48
CA THR A 72 11.56 -3.56 -3.68
C THR A 72 12.85 -3.07 -4.33
N SER A 73 13.11 -1.76 -4.36
CA SER A 73 14.38 -1.20 -4.86
C SER A 73 15.57 -1.68 -4.03
N PHE A 74 15.46 -1.70 -2.69
CA PHE A 74 16.52 -2.25 -1.84
C PHE A 74 16.78 -3.73 -2.11
N LYS A 75 15.72 -4.50 -2.34
CA LYS A 75 15.85 -5.92 -2.70
C LYS A 75 16.42 -6.13 -4.11
N ALA A 76 16.08 -5.25 -5.05
CA ALA A 76 16.58 -5.29 -6.43
C ALA A 76 18.09 -5.00 -6.48
N ILE A 77 18.60 -4.07 -5.67
CA ILE A 77 20.03 -3.76 -5.54
C ILE A 77 20.87 -4.99 -5.12
N GLU A 78 20.28 -5.89 -4.33
CA GLU A 78 20.93 -7.13 -3.90
C GLU A 78 20.85 -8.24 -4.97
N SER A 79 19.98 -8.09 -5.96
CA SER A 79 19.77 -9.05 -7.05
C SER A 79 20.64 -8.72 -8.28
N THR A 80 21.03 -9.73 -9.06
CA THR A 80 21.88 -9.56 -10.26
C THR A 80 21.10 -9.18 -11.53
N GLU A 81 19.77 -9.09 -11.49
CA GLU A 81 18.94 -8.78 -12.66
C GLU A 81 18.79 -7.27 -12.87
N LYS A 82 19.25 -6.77 -14.02
CA LYS A 82 19.26 -5.33 -14.38
C LYS A 82 17.96 -4.82 -15.00
N SER A 83 17.01 -5.69 -15.32
CA SER A 83 15.73 -5.28 -15.92
C SER A 83 14.87 -4.47 -14.95
N ASP A 84 14.99 -4.76 -13.65
CA ASP A 84 14.19 -4.13 -12.60
C ASP A 84 14.57 -2.65 -12.40
N ASP A 85 15.84 -2.31 -12.64
CA ASP A 85 16.37 -0.95 -12.46
C ASP A 85 15.61 0.08 -13.31
N THR A 86 15.31 -0.24 -14.58
CA THR A 86 14.65 0.70 -15.50
C THR A 86 13.20 0.97 -15.08
N GLN A 87 12.50 -0.05 -14.57
CA GLN A 87 11.14 0.08 -14.07
C GLN A 87 11.10 0.96 -12.81
N TRP A 88 11.99 0.71 -11.85
CA TRP A 88 12.05 1.50 -10.61
C TRP A 88 12.49 2.94 -10.87
N LEU A 89 13.47 3.19 -11.75
CA LEU A 89 13.85 4.56 -12.13
C LEU A 89 12.72 5.32 -12.83
N THR A 90 11.94 4.65 -13.69
CA THR A 90 10.75 5.24 -14.32
C THR A 90 9.71 5.59 -13.26
N TYR A 91 9.43 4.66 -12.34
CA TYR A 91 8.54 4.89 -11.21
C TYR A 91 8.97 6.10 -10.39
N TRP A 92 10.24 6.18 -9.98
CA TRP A 92 10.78 7.29 -9.19
C TRP A 92 10.70 8.63 -9.94
N THR A 93 10.89 8.62 -11.25
CA THR A 93 10.74 9.82 -12.09
C THR A 93 9.29 10.31 -12.10
N VAL A 94 8.32 9.42 -12.30
CA VAL A 94 6.89 9.75 -12.28
C VAL A 94 6.43 10.17 -10.88
N PHE A 95 6.90 9.47 -9.84
CA PHE A 95 6.66 9.81 -8.44
C PHE A 95 7.16 11.22 -8.12
N GLY A 96 8.39 11.56 -8.51
CA GLY A 96 8.97 12.88 -8.32
C GLY A 96 8.17 13.98 -9.04
N PHE A 97 7.78 13.73 -10.29
CA PHE A 97 6.94 14.67 -11.06
C PHE A 97 5.58 14.91 -10.40
N LEU A 98 4.91 13.86 -9.93
CA LEU A 98 3.62 13.98 -9.24
C LEU A 98 3.74 14.70 -7.90
N ASN A 99 4.86 14.55 -7.16
CA ASN A 99 5.11 15.31 -5.94
C ASN A 99 5.31 16.82 -6.22
N ILE A 100 5.91 17.20 -7.35
CA ILE A 100 6.02 18.62 -7.76
C ILE A 100 4.65 19.20 -8.05
N ILE A 101 3.80 18.48 -8.78
CA ILE A 101 2.41 18.91 -9.05
C ILE A 101 1.64 19.06 -7.74
N GLU A 102 1.88 18.18 -6.78
CA GLU A 102 1.23 18.17 -5.48
C GLU A 102 1.58 19.37 -4.59
N PHE A 103 2.60 20.17 -4.93
CA PHE A 103 2.79 21.49 -4.32
C PHE A 103 1.54 22.38 -4.48
N PHE A 104 0.74 22.15 -5.52
CA PHE A 104 -0.52 22.84 -5.77
C PHE A 104 -1.74 22.02 -5.27
N SER A 105 -1.56 21.16 -4.27
CA SER A 105 -2.61 20.25 -3.77
C SER A 105 -3.92 20.95 -3.47
N ASP A 106 -3.90 22.12 -2.84
CA ASP A 106 -5.12 22.85 -2.48
C ASP A 106 -5.94 23.25 -3.72
N THR A 107 -5.25 23.65 -4.78
CA THR A 107 -5.88 23.99 -6.08
C THR A 107 -6.40 22.72 -6.77
N ILE A 108 -5.66 21.62 -6.70
CA ILE A 108 -6.05 20.34 -7.33
C ILE A 108 -7.27 19.74 -6.61
N LEU A 109 -7.29 19.74 -5.28
CA LEU A 109 -8.40 19.23 -4.47
C LEU A 109 -9.68 20.03 -4.67
N TYR A 110 -9.55 21.34 -4.91
CA TYR A 110 -10.68 22.18 -5.25
C TYR A 110 -11.32 21.80 -6.61
N TRP A 111 -10.52 21.41 -7.59
CA TRP A 111 -10.99 21.03 -8.93
C TRP A 111 -11.38 19.55 -9.06
N ILE A 112 -10.66 18.68 -8.35
CA ILE A 112 -10.78 17.21 -8.44
C ILE A 112 -10.91 16.64 -7.02
N PRO A 113 -12.15 16.38 -6.56
CA PRO A 113 -12.35 15.68 -5.30
C PRO A 113 -11.77 14.25 -5.39
N PHE A 114 -11.27 13.72 -4.27
CA PHE A 114 -10.65 12.38 -4.16
C PHE A 114 -9.34 12.16 -4.93
N TYR A 115 -8.62 13.23 -5.28
CA TYR A 115 -7.33 13.15 -5.98
C TYR A 115 -6.34 12.15 -5.35
N TYR A 116 -6.16 12.16 -4.02
CA TYR A 116 -5.20 11.29 -3.35
C TYR A 116 -5.55 9.81 -3.47
N LEU A 117 -6.84 9.45 -3.55
CA LEU A 117 -7.25 8.07 -3.75
C LEU A 117 -6.82 7.57 -5.14
N PHE A 118 -7.06 8.36 -6.18
CA PHE A 118 -6.63 8.02 -7.54
C PHE A 118 -5.11 7.95 -7.64
N LYS A 119 -4.41 8.89 -7.00
CA LYS A 119 -2.94 8.88 -6.92
C LYS A 119 -2.42 7.61 -6.26
N THR A 120 -2.98 7.20 -5.12
CA THR A 120 -2.56 5.97 -4.44
C THR A 120 -2.81 4.73 -5.29
N VAL A 121 -3.95 4.63 -5.97
CA VAL A 121 -4.23 3.50 -6.88
C VAL A 121 -3.25 3.47 -8.04
N PHE A 122 -2.91 4.63 -8.62
CA PHE A 122 -1.93 4.72 -9.70
C PHE A 122 -0.53 4.25 -9.27
N PHE A 123 -0.13 4.51 -8.03
CA PHE A 123 1.15 4.05 -7.48
C PHE A 123 1.19 2.57 -7.08
N LEU A 124 0.04 1.90 -7.01
CA LEU A 124 -0.03 0.46 -6.70
C LEU A 124 0.03 -0.42 -7.96
N TRP A 125 0.22 0.17 -9.14
CA TRP A 125 0.39 -0.52 -10.43
C TRP A 125 1.83 -0.99 -10.63
#